data_AF-A0A4S3JTR5-F1
#
_entry.id   AF-A0A4S3JTR5-F1
#
_cell.length_a   1.000
_cell.length_b   1.000
_cell.length_c   1.000
_cell.angle_alpha   90.00
_cell.angle_beta   90.00
_cell.angle_gamma   90.00
#
_symmetry.space_group_name_H-M   'P 1'
#
loop_
_entity.id
_entity.type
_entity.pdbx_description
1 polymer ?
#
loop_
_entity_poly.entity_id
_entity_poly.type
_entity_poly.pdbx_seq_one_letter_code
_entity_poly.pdbx_strand_id
1 'polypeptide(L)'
;MPSLRVLAKDHPQRSLALATSDYILIFQHSSIEPEVSHQRRSNDRTRCLVEFSKLQDVELSSYRKLGDGYGTLGLITLGEEVFLSVVTGYSKAATVRPGENISRIENVDFFCLSHSEYENGLDYESPSSLATEEFTHGTENRELVSEHPFLSLKKLLGDGSFYYSLDFNLTDRLQDR
;
A
#
# COMPACT_ATOMS: atom_id res chain seq x y z
N MET A 1 -9.84 10.59 -12.78
CA MET A 1 -10.22 10.72 -11.36
C MET A 1 -9.84 9.41 -10.67
N PRO A 2 -9.39 9.44 -9.42
CA PRO A 2 -9.15 8.21 -8.64
C PRO A 2 -10.41 7.36 -8.60
N SER A 3 -10.26 6.06 -8.81
CA SER A 3 -11.37 5.09 -8.81
C SER A 3 -11.56 4.41 -7.45
N LEU A 4 -10.62 4.63 -6.53
CA LEU A 4 -10.52 3.93 -5.25
C LEU A 4 -10.23 4.91 -4.11
N ARG A 5 -10.94 4.74 -2.99
CA ARG A 5 -10.65 5.44 -1.73
C ARG A 5 -10.05 4.45 -0.74
N VAL A 6 -8.98 4.87 -0.07
CA VAL A 6 -8.38 4.11 1.04
C VAL A 6 -8.94 4.66 2.34
N LEU A 7 -9.56 3.78 3.12
CA LEU A 7 -10.19 4.09 4.39
C LEU A 7 -9.52 3.29 5.51
N ALA A 8 -9.56 3.82 6.73
CA ALA A 8 -9.11 3.13 7.93
C ALA A 8 -10.11 3.28 9.06
N LYS A 9 -10.16 2.27 9.91
CA LYS A 9 -10.91 2.24 11.16
C LYS A 9 -10.00 1.70 12.23
N ASP A 10 -9.90 2.40 13.36
CA ASP A 10 -8.95 2.04 14.43
C ASP A 10 -9.60 1.21 15.56
N HIS A 11 -10.91 1.33 15.77
CA HIS A 11 -11.66 0.66 16.86
C HIS A 11 -12.91 -0.04 16.32
N PRO A 12 -13.32 -1.21 16.84
CA PRO A 12 -12.73 -1.97 17.96
C PRO A 12 -11.49 -2.80 17.57
N GLN A 13 -11.30 -3.08 16.28
CA GLN A 13 -10.09 -3.66 15.71
C GLN A 13 -9.67 -2.84 14.49
N ARG A 14 -8.37 -2.70 14.30
CA ARG A 14 -7.84 -1.94 13.17
C ARG A 14 -8.18 -2.65 11.86
N SER A 15 -8.75 -1.89 10.92
CA SER A 15 -9.03 -2.36 9.57
C SER A 15 -8.68 -1.29 8.53
N LEU A 16 -8.28 -1.75 7.36
CA LEU A 16 -8.17 -0.93 6.17
C LEU A 16 -9.27 -1.31 5.20
N ALA A 17 -9.77 -0.37 4.42
CA ALA A 17 -10.73 -0.68 3.37
C ALA A 17 -10.41 0.04 2.07
N LEU A 18 -10.61 -0.67 0.96
CA LEU A 18 -10.54 -0.14 -0.40
C LEU A 18 -11.96 -0.02 -0.93
N ALA A 19 -12.43 1.21 -1.10
CA ALA A 19 -13.81 1.50 -1.52
C ALA A 19 -13.86 2.09 -2.92
N THR A 20 -14.63 1.46 -3.81
CA THR A 20 -15.00 1.98 -5.13
C THR A 20 -16.35 2.72 -5.05
N SER A 21 -17.01 2.94 -6.19
CA SER A 21 -18.39 3.44 -6.25
C SER A 21 -19.39 2.45 -5.65
N ASP A 22 -19.21 1.16 -5.95
CA ASP A 22 -20.25 0.14 -5.72
C ASP A 22 -19.84 -0.94 -4.71
N TYR A 23 -18.54 -1.17 -4.55
CA TYR A 23 -17.98 -2.25 -3.75
C TYR A 23 -16.91 -1.77 -2.79
N ILE A 24 -16.73 -2.55 -1.72
CA ILE A 24 -15.70 -2.35 -0.72
C ILE A 24 -15.00 -3.66 -0.39
N LEU A 25 -13.68 -3.56 -0.22
CA LEU A 25 -12.81 -4.64 0.22
C LEU A 25 -12.20 -4.26 1.57
N ILE A 26 -12.53 -4.98 2.63
CA ILE A 26 -12.09 -4.69 4.01
C ILE A 26 -11.03 -5.70 4.42
N PHE A 27 -9.91 -5.20 4.92
CA PHE A 27 -8.77 -5.94 5.41
C PHE A 27 -8.70 -5.81 6.92
N GLN A 28 -8.60 -6.93 7.62
CA GLN A 28 -8.51 -6.97 9.09
C GLN A 28 -7.33 -7.83 9.51
N HIS A 29 -6.55 -7.32 10.44
CA HIS A 29 -5.50 -8.09 11.07
C HIS A 29 -6.12 -9.13 12.02
N SER A 30 -5.79 -10.41 11.83
CA SER A 30 -6.23 -11.50 12.69
C SER A 30 -5.03 -12.09 13.41
N SER A 31 -4.83 -11.73 14.68
CA SER A 31 -3.98 -12.49 15.60
C SER A 31 -4.80 -13.66 16.16
N ILE A 32 -4.35 -14.90 15.93
CA ILE A 32 -4.97 -16.04 16.61
C ILE A 32 -4.35 -16.12 17.99
N GLU A 33 -5.16 -15.92 19.04
CA GLU A 33 -4.71 -16.21 20.39
C GLU A 33 -4.33 -17.69 20.49
N PRO A 34 -3.13 -18.04 20.99
CA PRO A 34 -2.72 -19.43 21.09
C PRO A 34 -3.57 -20.10 22.18
N GLU A 35 -4.44 -21.02 21.77
CA GLU A 35 -5.07 -21.94 22.72
C GLU A 35 -3.98 -22.69 23.50
N VAL A 36 -4.18 -22.71 24.81
CA VAL A 36 -3.27 -23.18 25.87
C VAL A 36 -2.73 -24.58 25.55
N SER A 37 -1.60 -24.66 24.85
CA SER A 37 -0.85 -25.90 24.66
C SER A 37 0.64 -25.61 24.80
N HIS A 38 1.22 -26.22 25.83
CA HIS A 38 2.63 -26.08 26.20
C HIS A 38 3.56 -26.75 25.18
N GLN A 39 3.69 -26.18 23.99
CA GLN A 39 4.80 -26.47 23.08
C GLN A 39 5.25 -25.18 22.39
N ARG A 40 6.28 -24.55 22.98
CA ARG A 40 7.04 -23.50 22.31
C ARG A 40 7.68 -24.09 21.06
N ARG A 41 7.23 -23.66 19.87
CA ARG A 41 8.03 -23.19 18.70
C ARG A 41 7.20 -23.10 17.41
N SER A 42 7.43 -21.99 16.69
CA SER A 42 7.28 -21.75 15.25
C SER A 42 6.04 -21.00 14.74
N ASN A 43 6.31 -19.80 14.20
CA ASN A 43 5.47 -18.98 13.33
C ASN A 43 4.05 -18.65 13.81
N ASP A 44 3.94 -17.61 14.64
CA ASP A 44 2.71 -16.81 14.66
C ASP A 44 2.59 -16.14 13.29
N ARG A 45 1.93 -16.83 12.35
CA ARG A 45 1.77 -16.33 10.98
C ARG A 45 0.75 -15.21 11.04
N THR A 46 1.17 -14.00 10.75
CA THR A 46 0.28 -12.87 10.54
C THR A 46 -0.79 -13.25 9.50
N ARG A 47 -2.07 -13.23 9.90
CA ARG A 47 -3.20 -13.51 9.01
C ARG A 47 -3.95 -12.22 8.73
N CYS A 48 -4.36 -12.06 7.49
CA CYS A 48 -5.25 -10.99 7.06
C CYS A 48 -6.58 -11.60 6.62
N LEU A 49 -7.66 -11.22 7.29
CA LEU A 49 -9.02 -11.51 6.82
C LEU A 49 -9.39 -10.46 5.79
N VAL A 50 -9.93 -10.90 4.66
CA VAL A 50 -10.38 -10.04 3.57
C VAL A 50 -11.87 -10.28 3.35
N GLU A 51 -12.67 -9.23 3.50
CA GLU A 51 -14.12 -9.26 3.26
C GLU A 51 -14.45 -8.41 2.02
N PHE A 52 -15.25 -8.97 1.12
CA PHE A 52 -15.75 -8.27 -0.06
C PHE A 52 -17.27 -8.12 0.03
N SER A 53 -17.73 -6.88 -0.01
CA SER A 53 -19.14 -6.52 0.18
C SER A 53 -19.54 -5.36 -0.73
N LYS A 54 -20.84 -5.13 -0.92
CA LYS A 54 -21.32 -3.91 -1.59
C LYS A 54 -21.16 -2.72 -0.65
N LEU A 55 -20.86 -1.55 -1.21
CA LEU A 55 -20.62 -0.34 -0.42
C LEU A 55 -21.85 0.05 0.42
N GLN A 56 -23.05 -0.12 -0.12
CA GLN A 56 -24.32 0.17 0.53
C GLN A 56 -24.64 -0.73 1.74
N ASP A 57 -24.01 -1.91 1.82
CA ASP A 57 -24.30 -2.90 2.85
C ASP A 57 -23.37 -2.73 4.07
N VAL A 58 -22.43 -1.77 4.03
CA VAL A 58 -21.41 -1.54 5.05
C VAL A 58 -21.57 -0.14 5.67
N GLU A 59 -21.58 -0.06 7.00
CA GLU A 59 -21.58 1.21 7.71
C GLU A 59 -20.17 1.83 7.75
N LEU A 60 -20.00 2.97 7.06
CA LEU A 60 -18.71 3.66 6.95
C LEU A 60 -18.52 4.81 7.95
N SER A 61 -19.46 5.01 8.88
CA SER A 61 -19.44 6.12 9.85
C SER A 61 -18.16 6.15 10.71
N SER A 62 -17.63 4.97 11.05
CA SER A 62 -16.40 4.82 11.82
C SER A 62 -15.10 4.83 10.99
N TYR A 63 -15.20 4.92 9.67
CA TYR A 63 -14.04 4.92 8.78
C TYR A 63 -13.60 6.34 8.44
N ARG A 64 -12.29 6.60 8.56
CA ARG A 64 -11.66 7.84 8.07
C ARG A 64 -10.94 7.59 6.76
N LYS A 65 -10.93 8.59 5.89
CA LYS A 65 -10.21 8.54 4.62
C LYS A 65 -8.71 8.78 4.86
N LEU A 66 -7.88 7.86 4.36
CA LEU A 66 -6.43 7.99 4.35
C LEU A 66 -5.92 8.60 3.04
N GLY A 67 -6.55 8.26 1.92
CA GLY A 67 -6.10 8.69 0.61
C GLY A 67 -6.98 8.20 -0.53
N ASP A 68 -6.51 8.47 -1.75
CA ASP A 68 -7.13 8.05 -3.00
C ASP A 68 -6.13 7.23 -3.82
N GLY A 69 -6.63 6.34 -4.67
CA GLY A 69 -5.79 5.49 -5.51
C GLY A 69 -6.49 5.03 -6.79
N TYR A 70 -5.73 4.28 -7.58
CA TYR A 70 -6.12 3.76 -8.90
C TYR A 70 -6.15 2.22 -8.93
N GLY A 71 -5.61 1.57 -7.91
CA GLY A 71 -5.58 0.12 -7.77
C GLY A 71 -4.69 -0.29 -6.60
N THR A 72 -4.71 -1.57 -6.24
CA THR A 72 -3.82 -2.13 -5.22
C THR A 72 -2.87 -3.15 -5.84
N LEU A 73 -1.61 -3.15 -5.39
CA LEU A 73 -0.62 -4.17 -5.72
C LEU A 73 -0.71 -5.37 -4.78
N GLY A 74 -1.50 -5.27 -3.71
CA GLY A 74 -1.71 -6.31 -2.71
C GLY A 74 -1.15 -5.96 -1.34
N LEU A 75 -0.91 -7.00 -0.54
CA LEU A 75 -0.36 -6.91 0.80
C LEU A 75 1.13 -7.28 0.79
N ILE A 76 1.91 -6.61 1.62
CA ILE A 76 3.31 -6.93 1.87
C ILE A 76 3.62 -6.90 3.36
N THR A 77 4.44 -7.84 3.81
CA THR A 77 4.94 -7.85 5.19
C THR A 77 6.36 -7.30 5.21
N LEU A 78 6.59 -6.28 6.03
CA LEU A 78 7.90 -5.66 6.24
C LEU A 78 8.19 -5.71 7.75
N GLY A 79 9.19 -6.49 8.15
CA GLY A 79 9.39 -6.79 9.57
C GLY A 79 8.22 -7.57 10.14
N GLU A 80 7.60 -7.04 11.20
CA GLU A 80 6.42 -7.63 11.87
C GLU A 80 5.10 -6.99 11.44
N GLU A 81 5.15 -6.06 10.48
CA GLU A 81 4.02 -5.24 10.08
C GLU A 81 3.51 -5.62 8.69
N VAL A 82 2.20 -5.49 8.49
CA VAL A 82 1.55 -5.73 7.20
C VAL A 82 1.11 -4.40 6.61
N PHE A 83 1.46 -4.18 5.35
CA PHE A 83 1.11 -2.99 4.59
C PHE A 83 0.25 -3.35 3.40
N LEU A 84 -0.73 -2.50 3.11
CA LEU A 84 -1.50 -2.50 1.88
C LEU A 84 -0.85 -1.52 0.89
N SER A 85 -0.40 -2.02 -0.25
CA SER A 85 0.24 -1.22 -1.30
C SER A 85 -0.79 -0.75 -2.31
N VAL A 86 -0.89 0.56 -2.52
CA VAL A 86 -1.89 1.19 -3.40
C VAL A 86 -1.19 2.09 -4.41
N VAL A 87 -1.54 1.93 -5.68
CA VAL A 87 -1.09 2.82 -6.76
C VAL A 87 -1.81 4.15 -6.61
N THR A 88 -1.06 5.20 -6.29
CA THR A 88 -1.60 6.56 -6.06
C THR A 88 -1.22 7.53 -7.18
N GLY A 89 -0.34 7.11 -8.10
CA GLY A 89 0.01 7.87 -9.30
C GLY A 89 0.27 6.94 -10.49
N TYR A 90 -0.24 7.32 -11.66
CA TYR A 90 0.06 6.64 -12.91
C TYR A 90 0.06 7.63 -14.09
N SER A 91 0.72 7.25 -15.17
CA SER A 91 0.66 7.96 -16.45
C SER A 91 0.33 6.99 -17.58
N LYS A 92 -0.16 7.51 -18.70
CA LYS A 92 -0.40 6.69 -19.89
C LYS A 92 0.93 6.45 -20.61
N ALA A 93 1.34 5.20 -20.74
CA ALA A 93 2.57 4.80 -21.40
C ALA A 93 2.40 4.61 -22.91
N ALA A 94 1.34 3.91 -23.31
CA ALA A 94 1.10 3.56 -24.71
C ALA A 94 -0.37 3.24 -25.00
N THR A 95 -0.70 3.16 -26.29
CA THR A 95 -1.95 2.58 -26.81
C THR A 95 -1.56 1.58 -27.89
N VAL A 96 -1.81 0.29 -27.66
CA VAL A 96 -1.41 -0.77 -28.60
C VAL A 96 -2.37 -0.81 -29.79
N ARG A 97 -3.67 -0.76 -29.49
CA ARG A 97 -4.79 -0.66 -30.43
C ARG A 97 -5.85 0.27 -29.84
N PRO A 98 -6.81 0.76 -30.63
CA PRO A 98 -7.94 1.51 -30.08
C PRO A 98 -8.62 0.72 -28.96
N GLY A 99 -8.66 1.30 -27.75
CA GLY A 99 -9.22 0.65 -26.56
C GLY A 99 -8.25 -0.21 -25.75
N GLU A 100 -7.02 -0.43 -26.21
CA GLU A 100 -5.98 -1.17 -25.48
C GLU A 100 -4.91 -0.20 -24.96
N ASN A 101 -5.09 0.29 -23.73
CA ASN A 101 -4.20 1.25 -23.11
C ASN A 101 -3.23 0.56 -22.15
N ILE A 102 -2.01 1.10 -22.06
CA ILE A 102 -1.01 0.71 -21.08
C ILE A 102 -0.75 1.91 -20.18
N SER A 103 -0.80 1.66 -18.88
CA SER A 103 -0.47 2.61 -17.83
C SER A 103 0.88 2.27 -17.20
N ARG A 104 1.66 3.30 -16.89
CA ARG A 104 2.90 3.21 -16.09
C ARG A 104 2.62 3.66 -14.67
N ILE A 105 3.12 2.92 -13.69
CA ILE A 105 3.04 3.31 -12.28
C ILE A 105 4.07 4.42 -12.02
N GLU A 106 3.61 5.53 -11.45
CA GLU A 106 4.47 6.67 -11.06
C GLU A 106 4.64 6.76 -9.55
N ASN A 107 3.63 6.35 -8.78
CA ASN A 107 3.68 6.43 -7.33
C ASN A 107 2.86 5.31 -6.67
N VAL A 108 3.37 4.82 -5.54
CA VAL A 108 2.74 3.80 -4.70
C VAL A 108 2.85 4.24 -3.25
N ASP A 109 1.72 4.26 -2.55
CA ASP A 109 1.66 4.49 -1.11
C ASP A 109 1.35 3.20 -0.35
N PHE A 110 1.82 3.15 0.89
CA PHE A 110 1.74 2.00 1.77
C PHE A 110 0.94 2.37 3.01
N PHE A 111 -0.10 1.59 3.30
CA PHE A 111 -0.98 1.80 4.44
C PHE A 111 -0.84 0.64 5.41
N CYS A 112 -0.42 0.90 6.64
CA CYS A 112 -0.17 -0.15 7.63
C CYS A 112 -1.49 -0.73 8.17
N LEU A 113 -1.66 -2.04 8.12
CA LEU A 113 -2.81 -2.74 8.69
C LEU A 113 -2.65 -2.96 10.21
N SER A 114 -1.41 -2.96 10.72
CA SER A 114 -1.09 -3.28 12.11
C SER A 114 -1.33 -2.11 13.08
N HIS A 115 -0.99 -0.87 12.70
CA HIS A 115 -1.18 0.33 13.54
C HIS A 115 -1.21 1.64 12.72
N SER A 116 -1.58 2.75 13.36
CA SER A 116 -1.80 4.07 12.72
C SER A 116 -0.55 4.97 12.65
N GLU A 117 0.60 4.53 13.16
CA GLU A 117 1.79 5.38 13.33
C GLU A 117 2.30 6.00 12.01
N TYR A 118 2.12 5.31 10.89
CA TYR A 118 2.58 5.73 9.56
C TYR A 118 1.62 6.64 8.80
N GLU A 119 0.50 7.06 9.38
CA GLU A 119 -0.52 7.82 8.65
C GLU A 119 -0.41 9.33 8.85
N ASN A 120 0.27 9.78 9.91
CA ASN A 120 0.44 11.20 10.23
C ASN A 120 1.68 11.83 9.58
N GLY A 121 2.46 11.07 8.80
CA GLY A 121 3.68 11.54 8.14
C GLY A 121 3.37 12.36 6.90
N LEU A 122 2.91 13.59 7.10
CA LEU A 122 2.57 14.54 6.03
C LEU A 122 3.76 15.08 5.22
N ASP A 123 4.99 14.59 5.42
CA ASP A 123 6.19 15.14 4.76
C ASP A 123 7.23 14.06 4.37
N TYR A 124 6.80 13.00 3.69
CA TYR A 124 7.75 12.06 3.05
C TYR A 124 8.43 12.65 1.80
N GLU A 125 7.89 13.76 1.29
CA GLU A 125 8.28 14.36 0.02
C GLU A 125 9.06 15.67 0.19
N SER A 126 9.46 16.07 1.40
CA SER A 126 10.27 17.29 1.53
C SER A 126 11.72 17.02 1.10
N PRO A 127 12.21 17.60 -0.03
CA PRO A 127 13.63 17.54 -0.38
C PRO A 127 14.49 18.41 0.54
N SER A 128 13.91 19.11 1.53
CA SER A 128 14.62 20.06 2.39
C SER A 128 15.61 19.42 3.36
N SER A 129 15.55 18.10 3.58
CA SER A 129 16.55 17.40 4.40
C SER A 129 17.81 17.03 3.61
N LEU A 130 17.81 17.19 2.28
CA LEU A 130 18.94 16.82 1.40
C LEU A 130 19.78 18.03 0.92
N ALA A 131 19.46 19.25 1.36
CA ALA A 131 20.12 20.47 0.90
C ALA A 131 20.83 21.25 2.01
N THR A 132 21.44 20.57 2.99
CA THR A 132 22.37 21.21 3.95
C THR A 132 23.58 20.32 4.27
N GLU A 133 24.13 19.65 3.26
CA GLU A 133 25.46 19.03 3.35
C GLU A 133 26.53 19.87 2.66
N GLU A 134 26.62 21.15 3.02
CA GLU A 134 27.84 21.94 2.76
C GLU A 134 28.43 22.43 4.09
N PHE A 135 29.56 21.80 4.44
CA PHE A 135 30.54 22.19 5.45
C PHE A 135 30.08 22.13 6.92
N THR A 136 30.38 21.01 7.61
CA THR A 136 31.20 21.00 8.85
C THR A 136 31.39 19.59 9.41
N HIS A 137 32.66 19.19 9.54
CA HIS A 137 33.27 18.26 10.49
C HIS A 137 32.60 16.91 10.84
N GLY A 138 33.33 15.85 10.54
CA GLY A 138 32.93 14.46 10.74
C GLY A 138 32.63 14.06 12.18
N THR A 139 31.60 13.23 12.33
CA THR A 139 31.42 12.16 13.30
C THR A 139 30.30 11.26 12.75
N GLU A 140 30.62 10.01 12.41
CA GLU A 140 29.70 8.85 12.39
C GLU A 140 28.30 9.00 11.77
N ASN A 141 28.20 9.29 10.47
CA ASN A 141 26.94 9.22 9.70
C ASN A 141 26.59 7.77 9.31
N ARG A 142 26.23 6.92 10.27
CA ARG A 142 25.80 5.52 10.01
C ARG A 142 24.38 5.16 10.45
N GLU A 143 23.57 6.07 10.99
CA GLU A 143 22.39 5.61 11.74
C GLU A 143 21.24 6.63 11.83
N LEU A 144 20.85 7.22 10.71
CA LEU A 144 19.54 7.90 10.58
C LEU A 144 18.60 7.21 9.58
N VAL A 145 18.92 5.96 9.19
CA VAL A 145 17.98 5.08 8.48
C VAL A 145 16.97 4.51 9.48
N SER A 146 16.18 5.39 10.07
CA SER A 146 14.94 5.09 10.79
C SER A 146 13.74 5.60 9.97
N GLU A 147 13.91 5.73 8.65
CA GLU A 147 12.90 6.31 7.76
C GLU A 147 12.13 5.19 7.07
N HIS A 148 10.95 4.86 7.63
CA HIS A 148 9.87 4.06 7.05
C HIS A 148 10.25 2.77 6.27
N PRO A 149 9.84 1.58 6.73
CA PRO A 149 10.28 0.30 6.15
C PRO A 149 9.94 0.12 4.66
N PHE A 150 9.00 0.91 4.12
CA PHE A 150 8.54 0.87 2.73
C PHE A 150 9.19 1.90 1.80
N LEU A 151 10.06 2.81 2.28
CA LEU A 151 10.54 3.94 1.47
C LEU A 151 11.34 3.49 0.22
N SER A 152 12.22 2.49 0.38
CA SER A 152 12.96 1.92 -0.75
C SER A 152 12.04 1.27 -1.78
N LEU A 153 10.97 0.62 -1.32
CA LEU A 153 9.96 0.01 -2.19
C LEU A 153 9.12 1.06 -2.91
N LYS A 154 8.73 2.15 -2.23
CA LYS A 154 8.05 3.29 -2.85
C LYS A 154 8.88 3.87 -3.99
N LYS A 155 10.18 4.12 -3.77
CA LYS A 155 11.11 4.59 -4.81
C LYS A 155 11.26 3.60 -5.95
N LEU A 156 11.40 2.31 -5.65
CA LEU A 156 11.52 1.26 -6.67
C LEU A 156 10.25 1.16 -7.52
N LEU A 157 9.07 1.10 -6.90
CA LEU A 157 7.81 0.92 -7.62
C LEU A 157 7.36 2.18 -8.38
N GLY A 158 7.85 3.35 -7.98
CA GLY A 158 7.64 4.64 -8.65
C GLY A 158 8.76 5.05 -9.61
N ASP A 159 9.74 4.18 -9.90
CA ASP A 159 10.86 4.50 -10.80
C ASP A 159 10.46 4.61 -12.29
N GLY A 160 9.23 4.24 -12.63
CA GLY A 160 8.69 4.21 -13.98
C GLY A 160 8.95 2.91 -14.75
N SER A 161 9.39 1.85 -14.08
CA SER A 161 9.68 0.54 -14.70
C SER A 161 8.48 -0.43 -14.65
N PHE A 162 7.40 -0.09 -13.95
CA PHE A 162 6.23 -0.95 -13.75
C PHE A 162 5.03 -0.50 -14.57
N TYR A 163 4.37 -1.46 -15.23
CA TYR A 163 3.25 -1.20 -16.15
C TYR A 163 2.08 -2.13 -15.88
N TYR A 164 0.87 -1.65 -16.15
CA TYR A 164 -0.36 -2.42 -16.06
C TYR A 164 -1.34 -2.00 -17.17
N SER A 165 -2.32 -2.85 -17.46
CA SER A 165 -3.46 -2.51 -18.31
C SER A 165 -4.73 -3.04 -17.64
N LEU A 166 -5.81 -2.27 -17.75
CA LEU A 166 -7.16 -2.71 -17.34
C LEU A 166 -7.92 -3.33 -18.53
N ASP A 167 -7.41 -3.13 -19.74
CA ASP A 167 -8.06 -3.56 -20.98
C ASP A 167 -7.55 -4.96 -21.40
N PHE A 168 -6.34 -5.33 -20.98
CA PHE A 168 -5.75 -6.63 -21.29
C PHE A 168 -4.66 -7.12 -20.34
N ASN A 169 -4.32 -8.41 -20.43
CA ASN A 169 -3.20 -8.98 -19.71
C ASN A 169 -1.86 -8.68 -20.43
N LEU A 170 -0.98 -7.94 -19.75
CA LEU A 170 0.38 -7.62 -20.24
C LEU A 170 1.40 -8.74 -20.03
N THR A 171 1.09 -9.73 -19.17
CA THR A 171 2.04 -10.81 -18.86
C THR A 171 2.03 -11.91 -19.91
N ASP A 172 1.01 -11.95 -20.77
CA ASP A 172 0.90 -12.89 -21.88
C ASP A 172 1.55 -12.31 -23.13
N ARG A 173 2.16 -13.17 -23.95
CA ARG A 173 2.64 -12.74 -25.27
C ARG A 173 1.44 -12.44 -26.15
N LEU A 174 1.61 -11.49 -27.07
CA LEU A 174 0.56 -11.15 -28.03
C LEU A 174 0.10 -12.34 -28.89
N GLN A 175 0.98 -13.33 -29.10
CA GLN A 175 0.65 -14.55 -29.86
C GLN A 175 -0.24 -15.53 -29.08
N ASP A 176 -0.24 -15.44 -27.75
CA ASP A 176 -0.97 -16.34 -26.85
C ASP A 176 -2.32 -15.73 -26.40
N ARG A 177 -2.69 -14.55 -26.92
CA ARG A 177 -3.99 -13.87 -26.74
C ARG A 177 -4.88 -14.03 -27.96
#